data_AF-A0A1H0EF30-F1
#
_entry.id   AF-A0A1H0EF30-F1
#
_cell.length_a   1.000
_cell.length_b   1.000
_cell.length_c   1.000
_cell.angle_alpha   90.00
_cell.angle_beta   90.00
_cell.angle_gamma   90.00
#
_symmetry.space_group_name_H-M   'P 1'
#
loop_
_entity.id
_entity.type
_entity.pdbx_description
1 polymer ?
#
loop_
_entity_poly.entity_id
_entity_poly.type
_entity_poly.pdbx_seq_one_letter_code
_entity_poly.pdbx_strand_id
1 'polypeptide(L)'
;MPDCSSVQKSLAWCQGRPELPGVKRRIYYISKYDVLQWPKLLHDANGRLTSSSYAGDFVLRADKKWKYIDIISDKSQLTSEAQGEYPSQTQLNKLVAVHPGVGKEASEAAAYLNNNDNVFLVENMHGDFRVVGSDKWPTKTTVAQDLGQGATGTTSTTINVEASDECPAPFYAGKIATEDGDINPDGNPIQDTSSDDSGNSQNSSSASGPVYDSKVVINGQAYTVSKGGTINVEGNITSIKFTGKNMAFLSYYDGAGMPSEITISGDGTSATLSEKLTAPGSVTIYRKETANAAEEEWFYIKLTKSSSSSEGGPVNP
;
A
#
# COMPACT_ATOMS: atom_id res chain seq x y z
N MET A 1 30.88 11.92 8.05
CA MET A 1 30.96 11.45 6.64
C MET A 1 29.59 10.89 6.31
N PRO A 2 29.00 11.15 5.13
CA PRO A 2 27.77 10.46 4.75
C PRO A 2 28.02 8.96 4.79
N ASP A 3 27.12 8.20 5.41
CA ASP A 3 27.22 6.74 5.41
C ASP A 3 27.06 6.28 3.95
N CYS A 4 28.16 5.81 3.37
CA CYS A 4 28.18 5.33 1.99
C CYS A 4 27.91 3.83 1.89
N SER A 5 27.51 3.17 2.98
CA SER A 5 27.12 1.76 2.97
C SER A 5 26.06 1.51 1.88
N SER A 6 26.34 0.52 1.04
CA SER A 6 25.68 0.38 -0.27
C SER A 6 24.31 -0.26 -0.13
N VAL A 7 23.27 0.37 -0.68
CA VAL A 7 21.93 -0.21 -0.95
C VAL A 7 22.01 -1.43 -1.90
N GLN A 8 23.18 -1.67 -2.50
CA GLN A 8 23.45 -2.76 -3.42
C GLN A 8 23.20 -4.13 -2.76
N LYS A 9 22.24 -4.86 -3.33
CA LYS A 9 21.91 -6.23 -2.94
C LYS A 9 22.18 -7.18 -4.11
N SER A 10 22.55 -8.41 -3.81
CA SER A 10 22.67 -9.46 -4.83
C SER A 10 21.28 -9.78 -5.40
N LEU A 11 21.13 -9.69 -6.72
CA LEU A 11 19.92 -10.10 -7.44
C LEU A 11 20.11 -11.54 -7.95
N ALA A 12 19.84 -12.52 -7.08
CA ALA A 12 19.91 -13.93 -7.47
C ALA A 12 18.65 -14.33 -8.27
N TRP A 13 18.83 -14.96 -9.43
CA TRP A 13 17.73 -15.59 -10.15
C TRP A 13 17.66 -17.08 -9.77
N CYS A 14 16.48 -17.51 -9.31
CA CYS A 14 16.21 -18.93 -9.06
C CYS A 14 15.96 -19.63 -10.40
N GLN A 15 16.97 -20.32 -10.93
CA GLN A 15 16.87 -21.06 -12.18
C GLN A 15 15.65 -21.99 -12.16
N GLY A 16 14.80 -21.89 -13.18
CA GLY A 16 13.54 -22.65 -13.28
C GLY A 16 12.29 -21.89 -12.82
N ARG A 17 12.42 -20.72 -12.17
CA ARG A 17 11.28 -19.83 -11.95
C ARG A 17 10.88 -19.16 -13.28
N PRO A 18 9.64 -19.34 -13.77
CA PRO A 18 9.18 -18.66 -14.97
C PRO A 18 9.04 -17.16 -14.72
N GLU A 19 9.56 -16.36 -15.64
CA GLU A 19 9.26 -14.93 -15.75
C GLU A 19 8.17 -14.79 -16.81
N LEU A 20 7.02 -14.22 -16.44
CA LEU A 20 5.87 -14.12 -17.33
C LEU A 20 5.91 -12.77 -18.06
N PRO A 21 6.24 -12.72 -19.37
CA PRO A 21 6.29 -11.46 -20.09
C PRO A 21 4.89 -10.92 -20.41
N GLY A 22 4.79 -9.61 -20.54
CA GLY A 22 3.60 -8.92 -21.04
C GLY A 22 2.78 -8.19 -19.98
N VAL A 23 1.74 -7.50 -20.46
CA VAL A 23 0.83 -6.66 -19.67
C VAL A 23 -0.61 -7.14 -19.83
N LYS A 24 -1.42 -7.07 -18.78
CA LYS A 24 -2.81 -7.55 -18.85
C LYS A 24 -3.67 -6.65 -19.73
N ARG A 25 -4.83 -7.17 -20.12
CA ARG A 25 -5.76 -6.56 -21.09
C ARG A 25 -6.27 -5.19 -20.67
N ARG A 26 -6.27 -4.86 -19.38
CA ARG A 26 -6.87 -3.63 -18.86
C ARG A 26 -5.78 -2.79 -18.20
N ILE A 27 -5.66 -1.55 -18.65
CA ILE A 27 -4.86 -0.51 -17.99
C ILE A 27 -5.80 0.53 -17.39
N TYR A 28 -5.33 1.22 -16.35
CA TYR A 28 -6.07 2.29 -15.71
C TYR A 28 -5.39 3.63 -15.93
N TYR A 29 -6.16 4.71 -16.00
CA TYR A 29 -5.62 6.04 -16.18
C TYR A 29 -6.45 7.11 -15.46
N ILE A 30 -5.78 8.20 -15.12
CA ILE A 30 -6.39 9.40 -14.56
C ILE A 30 -5.53 10.63 -14.93
N SER A 31 -6.12 11.82 -14.95
CA SER A 31 -5.32 13.04 -15.05
C SER A 31 -4.54 13.26 -13.76
N LYS A 32 -3.27 13.66 -13.89
CA LYS A 32 -2.44 14.10 -12.76
C LYS A 32 -3.07 15.25 -11.98
N TYR A 33 -3.89 16.09 -12.64
CA TYR A 33 -4.63 17.18 -11.99
C TYR A 33 -5.70 16.72 -10.98
N ASP A 34 -6.21 15.50 -11.16
CA ASP A 34 -7.19 14.88 -10.27
C ASP A 34 -6.51 14.10 -9.11
N VAL A 35 -5.17 14.06 -9.07
CA VAL A 35 -4.37 13.50 -7.97
C VAL A 35 -4.01 14.62 -6.99
N LEU A 36 -4.52 14.55 -5.76
CA LEU A 36 -4.22 15.49 -4.68
C LEU A 36 -2.97 15.12 -3.90
N GLN A 37 -2.72 13.82 -3.72
CA GLN A 37 -1.52 13.31 -3.05
C GLN A 37 -0.96 12.14 -3.83
N TRP A 38 0.34 12.23 -4.11
CA TRP A 38 1.11 11.17 -4.74
C TRP A 38 1.70 10.21 -3.67
N PRO A 39 1.67 8.89 -3.87
CA PRO A 39 2.33 7.95 -2.96
C PRO A 39 3.85 8.09 -3.04
N LYS A 40 4.59 7.78 -1.98
CA LYS A 40 6.01 8.13 -1.91
C LYS A 40 6.92 6.98 -2.31
N LEU A 41 7.93 7.28 -3.12
CA LEU A 41 9.10 6.41 -3.22
C LEU A 41 9.93 6.56 -1.95
N LEU A 42 10.47 5.44 -1.46
CA LEU A 42 11.23 5.42 -0.22
C LEU A 42 12.70 5.73 -0.50
N HIS A 43 13.27 6.60 0.31
CA HIS A 43 14.66 7.00 0.26
C HIS A 43 15.33 6.81 1.63
N ASP A 44 16.63 6.57 1.65
CA ASP A 44 17.44 6.56 2.87
C ASP A 44 17.71 7.99 3.37
N ALA A 45 18.39 8.10 4.53
CA ALA A 45 18.78 9.38 5.10
C ALA A 45 19.71 10.22 4.19
N ASN A 46 20.37 9.59 3.21
CA ASN A 46 21.21 10.25 2.22
C ASN A 46 20.46 10.58 0.92
N GLY A 47 19.15 10.33 0.84
CA GLY A 47 18.31 10.59 -0.32
C GLY A 47 18.45 9.57 -1.46
N ARG A 48 19.00 8.38 -1.21
CA ARG A 48 19.11 7.30 -2.19
C ARG A 48 17.85 6.45 -2.16
N LEU A 49 17.35 6.05 -3.34
CA LEU A 49 16.17 5.20 -3.44
C LEU A 49 16.42 3.82 -2.80
N THR A 50 15.55 3.41 -1.87
CA THR A 50 15.66 2.11 -1.15
C THR A 50 14.70 1.06 -1.67
N SER A 51 13.62 1.48 -2.35
CA SER A 51 12.60 0.60 -2.91
C SER A 51 12.06 1.15 -4.23
N SER A 52 11.79 0.26 -5.19
CA SER A 52 11.07 0.57 -6.42
C SER A 52 9.55 0.45 -6.27
N SER A 53 9.05 0.33 -5.04
CA SER A 53 7.62 0.26 -4.73
C SER A 53 7.18 1.53 -3.99
N TYR A 54 6.01 2.03 -4.36
CA TYR A 54 5.38 3.15 -3.68
C TYR A 54 4.86 2.75 -2.28
N ALA A 55 5.08 3.64 -1.31
CA ALA A 55 4.49 3.60 0.01
C ALA A 55 3.31 4.58 0.11
N GLY A 56 2.21 4.13 0.72
CA GLY A 56 0.94 4.84 0.76
C GLY A 56 0.15 4.80 -0.56
N ASP A 57 -0.98 5.50 -0.56
CA ASP A 57 -1.98 5.48 -1.63
C ASP A 57 -2.06 6.82 -2.38
N PHE A 58 -2.55 6.77 -3.62
CA PHE A 58 -3.03 7.98 -4.30
C PHE A 58 -4.26 8.54 -3.58
N VAL A 59 -4.23 9.83 -3.24
CA VAL A 59 -5.43 10.55 -2.82
C VAL A 59 -5.97 11.30 -4.02
N LEU A 60 -7.16 10.94 -4.46
CA LEU A 60 -7.83 11.57 -5.60
C LEU A 60 -8.73 12.71 -5.13
N ARG A 61 -9.01 13.66 -6.02
CA ARG A 61 -10.06 14.66 -5.81
C ARG A 61 -11.41 13.96 -5.61
N ALA A 62 -12.30 14.61 -4.85
CA ALA A 62 -13.64 14.07 -4.55
C ALA A 62 -14.34 13.55 -5.82
N ASP A 63 -14.95 12.36 -5.69
CA ASP A 63 -15.70 11.65 -6.73
C ASP A 63 -14.91 11.24 -7.98
N LYS A 64 -13.59 11.47 -8.01
CA LYS A 64 -12.74 11.00 -9.09
C LYS A 64 -12.38 9.54 -8.89
N LYS A 65 -12.42 8.80 -10.00
CA LYS A 65 -12.14 7.37 -10.08
C LYS A 65 -11.23 7.11 -11.26
N TRP A 66 -10.38 6.10 -11.13
CA TRP A 66 -9.56 5.60 -12.21
C TRP A 66 -10.45 5.09 -13.34
N LYS A 67 -10.19 5.57 -14.55
CA LYS A 67 -10.83 5.09 -15.78
C LYS A 67 -10.00 3.96 -16.36
N TYR A 68 -10.59 3.11 -17.18
CA TYR A 68 -9.87 2.00 -17.80
C TYR A 68 -9.80 2.13 -19.32
N ILE A 69 -8.77 1.54 -19.90
CA ILE A 69 -8.62 1.32 -21.35
C ILE A 69 -8.34 -0.17 -21.54
N ASP A 70 -9.17 -0.81 -22.34
CA ASP A 70 -8.94 -2.19 -22.76
C ASP A 70 -7.98 -2.20 -23.96
N ILE A 71 -6.89 -2.95 -23.85
CA ILE A 71 -5.78 -3.02 -24.80
C ILE A 71 -5.61 -4.43 -25.35
N ILE A 72 -4.92 -4.55 -26.49
CA ILE A 72 -4.43 -5.80 -27.04
C ILE A 72 -3.09 -6.09 -26.38
N SER A 73 -3.08 -6.98 -25.38
CA SER A 73 -1.89 -7.35 -24.62
C SER A 73 -0.70 -7.73 -25.50
N ASP A 74 -0.93 -8.51 -26.57
CA ASP A 74 0.14 -9.00 -27.46
C ASP A 74 0.78 -7.91 -28.32
N LYS A 75 0.16 -6.73 -28.41
CA LYS A 75 0.68 -5.57 -29.14
C LYS A 75 1.09 -4.42 -28.21
N SER A 76 0.93 -4.62 -26.91
CA SER A 76 1.16 -3.58 -25.91
C SER A 76 2.34 -3.96 -25.03
N GLN A 77 3.11 -2.97 -24.61
CA GLN A 77 4.34 -3.19 -23.85
C GLN A 77 4.62 -2.02 -22.92
N LEU A 78 5.24 -2.34 -21.78
CA LEU A 78 5.81 -1.38 -20.86
C LEU A 78 7.32 -1.63 -20.80
N THR A 79 8.10 -0.62 -21.15
CA THR A 79 9.56 -0.66 -21.08
C THR A 79 10.09 0.49 -20.25
N SER A 80 11.32 0.34 -19.76
CA SER A 80 12.02 1.37 -19.00
C SER A 80 13.43 1.48 -19.55
N GLU A 81 13.85 2.69 -19.92
CA GLU A 81 15.17 2.96 -20.49
C GLU A 81 15.92 3.99 -19.64
N ALA A 82 17.25 3.85 -19.50
CA ALA A 82 18.03 4.85 -18.79
C ALA A 82 18.13 6.13 -19.64
N GLN A 83 18.09 7.29 -19.00
CA GLN A 83 18.25 8.58 -19.66
C GLN A 83 19.09 9.55 -18.81
N GLY A 84 19.68 10.54 -19.46
CA GLY A 84 20.62 11.47 -18.84
C GLY A 84 22.04 10.90 -18.73
N GLU A 85 22.91 11.64 -18.06
CA GLU A 85 24.34 11.35 -17.95
C GLU A 85 24.74 11.22 -16.48
N TYR A 86 25.74 10.38 -16.18
CA TYR A 86 26.23 10.21 -14.81
C TYR A 86 26.70 11.56 -14.22
N PRO A 87 26.33 11.94 -12.99
CA PRO A 87 25.52 11.21 -11.99
C PRO A 87 24.00 11.50 -12.02
N SER A 88 23.53 12.28 -12.99
CA SER A 88 22.14 12.73 -13.15
C SER A 88 21.29 11.77 -14.00
N GLN A 89 21.49 10.46 -13.83
CA GLN A 89 20.72 9.46 -14.57
C GLN A 89 19.34 9.25 -13.92
N THR A 90 18.33 9.15 -14.76
CA THR A 90 16.95 8.81 -14.38
C THR A 90 16.44 7.71 -15.33
N GLN A 91 15.21 7.26 -15.11
CA GLN A 91 14.57 6.28 -15.97
C GLN A 91 13.47 6.94 -16.81
N LEU A 92 13.42 6.60 -18.10
CA LEU A 92 12.32 6.89 -19.01
C LEU A 92 11.41 5.67 -19.12
N ASN A 93 10.23 5.75 -18.51
CA ASN A 93 9.21 4.71 -18.60
C ASN A 93 8.35 4.95 -19.84
N LYS A 94 8.25 3.94 -20.71
CA LYS A 94 7.54 3.97 -21.98
C LYS A 94 6.42 2.94 -22.02
N LEU A 95 5.19 3.39 -22.15
CA LEU A 95 4.02 2.52 -22.38
C LEU A 95 3.57 2.66 -23.83
N VAL A 96 3.50 1.53 -24.53
CA VAL A 96 2.79 1.40 -25.80
C VAL A 96 1.52 0.60 -25.53
N ALA A 97 0.37 1.25 -25.60
CA ALA A 97 -0.94 0.65 -25.35
C ALA A 97 -1.78 0.67 -26.63
N VAL A 98 -2.14 -0.51 -27.15
CA VAL A 98 -2.88 -0.64 -28.42
C VAL A 98 -4.33 -1.00 -28.13
N HIS A 99 -5.25 -0.05 -28.32
CA HIS A 99 -6.70 -0.26 -28.26
C HIS A 99 -7.24 -0.64 -29.65
N PRO A 100 -8.11 -1.67 -29.79
CA PRO A 100 -8.62 -2.10 -31.09
C PRO A 100 -9.58 -1.10 -31.76
N GLY A 101 -10.28 -0.28 -30.97
CA GLY A 101 -11.29 0.64 -31.46
C GLY A 101 -10.70 1.92 -32.08
N VAL A 102 -11.39 2.45 -33.07
CA VAL A 102 -11.14 3.78 -33.69
C VAL A 102 -12.43 4.61 -33.78
N GLY A 103 -13.46 4.21 -33.02
CA GLY A 103 -14.76 4.87 -32.97
C GLY A 103 -14.70 6.24 -32.26
N LYS A 104 -15.87 6.87 -32.15
CA LYS A 104 -16.03 8.21 -31.57
C LYS A 104 -15.41 8.31 -30.18
N GLU A 105 -15.64 7.31 -29.33
CA GLU A 105 -15.14 7.23 -27.97
C GLU A 105 -13.61 7.17 -27.93
N ALA A 106 -12.99 6.44 -28.87
CA ALA A 106 -11.54 6.35 -28.98
C ALA A 106 -10.93 7.69 -29.43
N SER A 107 -11.59 8.42 -30.34
CA SER A 107 -11.16 9.75 -30.77
C SER A 107 -11.36 10.81 -29.68
N GLU A 108 -12.44 10.74 -28.91
CA GLU A 108 -12.68 11.60 -27.73
C GLU A 108 -11.61 11.37 -26.66
N ALA A 109 -11.32 10.09 -26.36
CA ALA A 109 -10.23 9.72 -25.46
C ALA A 109 -8.87 10.21 -25.98
N ALA A 110 -8.60 10.09 -27.29
CA ALA A 110 -7.37 10.58 -27.91
C ALA A 110 -7.19 12.10 -27.72
N ALA A 111 -8.25 12.88 -27.93
CA ALA A 111 -8.21 14.34 -27.74
C ALA A 111 -7.94 14.73 -26.28
N TYR A 112 -8.53 13.99 -25.33
CA TYR A 112 -8.29 14.19 -23.90
C TYR A 112 -6.84 13.83 -23.52
N LEU A 113 -6.39 12.63 -23.90
CA LEU A 113 -5.08 12.11 -23.53
C LEU A 113 -3.93 12.95 -24.09
N ASN A 114 -4.04 13.44 -25.33
CA ASN A 114 -3.00 14.27 -25.95
C ASN A 114 -2.77 15.63 -25.26
N ASN A 115 -3.80 16.17 -24.59
CA ASN A 115 -3.75 17.53 -24.04
C ASN A 115 -3.66 17.58 -22.51
N ASN A 116 -3.59 16.42 -21.85
CA ASN A 116 -3.49 16.32 -20.40
C ASN A 116 -2.23 15.58 -19.96
N ASP A 117 -1.72 15.98 -18.79
CA ASP A 117 -0.77 15.16 -18.04
C ASP A 117 -1.55 14.03 -17.37
N ASN A 118 -1.27 12.79 -17.80
CA ASN A 118 -1.99 11.60 -17.39
C ASN A 118 -1.06 10.64 -16.63
N VAL A 119 -1.63 9.90 -15.70
CA VAL A 119 -0.97 8.83 -14.97
C VAL A 119 -1.63 7.53 -15.36
N PHE A 120 -0.83 6.49 -15.61
CA PHE A 120 -1.32 5.17 -15.97
C PHE A 120 -0.89 4.11 -14.96
N LEU A 121 -1.77 3.15 -14.68
CA LEU A 121 -1.47 1.92 -13.95
C LEU A 121 -1.58 0.74 -14.90
N VAL A 122 -0.53 -0.05 -14.96
CA VAL A 122 -0.39 -1.19 -15.87
C VAL A 122 -0.15 -2.45 -15.04
N GLU A 123 -1.03 -3.43 -15.17
CA GLU A 123 -0.88 -4.70 -14.46
C GLU A 123 0.02 -5.65 -15.26
N ASN A 124 1.05 -6.22 -14.62
CA ASN A 124 1.89 -7.25 -15.21
C ASN A 124 1.20 -8.64 -15.14
N MET A 125 1.81 -9.66 -15.74
CA MET A 125 1.29 -11.03 -15.67
C MET A 125 1.33 -11.65 -14.26
N HIS A 126 2.13 -11.09 -13.35
CA HIS A 126 2.20 -11.51 -11.95
C HIS A 126 1.08 -10.89 -11.08
N GLY A 127 0.31 -9.93 -11.61
CA GLY A 127 -0.77 -9.24 -10.91
C GLY A 127 -0.35 -7.96 -10.18
N ASP A 128 0.90 -7.53 -10.32
CA ASP A 128 1.38 -6.29 -9.74
C ASP A 128 1.10 -5.11 -10.68
N PHE A 129 0.65 -3.99 -10.09
CA PHE A 129 0.49 -2.75 -10.85
C PHE A 129 1.80 -1.97 -10.90
N ARG A 130 2.07 -1.42 -12.07
CA ARG A 130 3.20 -0.57 -12.41
C ARG A 130 2.69 0.83 -12.75
N VAL A 131 3.32 1.86 -12.21
CA VAL A 131 2.95 3.25 -12.49
C VAL A 131 3.75 3.78 -13.68
N VAL A 132 3.07 4.45 -14.59
CA VAL A 132 3.67 5.23 -15.68
C VAL A 132 3.18 6.67 -15.53
N GLY A 133 4.04 7.47 -14.92
CA GLY A 133 3.81 8.85 -14.51
C GLY A 133 4.70 9.17 -13.32
N SER A 134 4.91 10.45 -13.02
CA SER A 134 5.73 10.87 -11.88
C SER A 134 5.13 12.10 -11.22
N ASP A 135 5.37 12.26 -9.91
CA ASP A 135 5.06 13.50 -9.19
C ASP A 135 5.92 14.66 -9.70
N LYS A 136 7.22 14.39 -9.91
CA LYS A 136 8.25 15.42 -10.17
C LYS A 136 8.27 15.91 -11.61
N TRP A 137 8.03 15.02 -12.57
CA TRP A 137 8.09 15.33 -13.99
C TRP A 137 6.74 15.14 -14.68
N PRO A 138 6.44 15.92 -15.73
CA PRO A 138 5.21 15.74 -16.50
C PRO A 138 5.27 14.48 -17.35
N THR A 139 4.11 13.86 -17.57
CA THR A 139 3.96 12.73 -18.46
C THR A 139 3.56 13.22 -19.85
N LYS A 140 4.23 12.72 -20.89
CA LYS A 140 3.87 13.00 -22.27
C LYS A 140 3.07 11.84 -22.83
N THR A 141 1.86 12.13 -23.31
CA THR A 141 1.00 11.15 -23.97
C THR A 141 0.79 11.57 -25.41
N THR A 142 0.93 10.64 -26.34
CA THR A 142 0.62 10.84 -27.76
C THR A 142 -0.24 9.69 -28.25
N VAL A 143 -1.31 10.03 -28.98
CA VAL A 143 -2.27 9.05 -29.49
C VAL A 143 -2.30 9.11 -31.01
N ALA A 144 -2.12 7.96 -31.64
CA ALA A 144 -2.22 7.77 -33.09
C ALA A 144 -3.38 6.83 -33.40
N GLN A 145 -4.19 7.14 -34.41
CA GLN A 145 -5.27 6.28 -34.88
C GLN A 145 -4.99 5.83 -36.31
N ASP A 146 -5.17 4.53 -36.56
CA ASP A 146 -5.09 3.92 -37.88
C ASP A 146 -6.44 3.30 -38.23
N LEU A 147 -7.07 3.77 -39.32
CA LEU A 147 -8.35 3.28 -39.81
C LEU A 147 -8.19 2.05 -40.73
N GLY A 148 -6.97 1.53 -40.88
CA GLY A 148 -6.66 0.35 -41.67
C GLY A 148 -6.65 0.63 -43.17
N GLN A 149 -6.00 -0.26 -43.91
CA GLN A 149 -5.93 -0.22 -45.38
C GLN A 149 -6.76 -1.35 -46.00
N GLY A 150 -7.76 -1.00 -46.83
CA GLY A 150 -8.55 -1.98 -47.59
C GLY A 150 -9.36 -2.96 -46.72
N ALA A 151 -9.78 -4.08 -47.31
CA ALA A 151 -10.66 -5.05 -46.63
C ALA A 151 -9.97 -5.93 -45.56
N THR A 152 -8.63 -5.97 -45.53
CA THR A 152 -7.84 -6.81 -44.61
C THR A 152 -6.98 -6.01 -43.64
N GLY A 153 -7.06 -4.68 -43.69
CA GLY A 153 -6.29 -3.80 -42.80
C GLY A 153 -6.77 -3.90 -41.35
N THR A 154 -5.86 -3.66 -40.41
CA THR A 154 -6.20 -3.59 -38.98
C THR A 154 -6.45 -2.16 -38.58
N THR A 155 -7.56 -1.90 -37.90
CA THR A 155 -7.79 -0.64 -37.21
C THR A 155 -7.20 -0.68 -35.81
N SER A 156 -6.61 0.41 -35.35
CA SER A 156 -6.22 0.53 -33.94
C SER A 156 -6.00 1.98 -33.51
N THR A 157 -6.17 2.22 -32.22
CA THR A 157 -5.71 3.44 -31.54
C THR A 157 -4.49 3.07 -30.69
N THR A 158 -3.34 3.62 -31.02
CA THR A 158 -2.08 3.42 -30.28
C THR A 158 -1.83 4.61 -29.37
N ILE A 159 -1.69 4.36 -28.08
CA ILE A 159 -1.38 5.34 -27.04
C ILE A 159 0.07 5.12 -26.62
N ASN A 160 0.93 6.09 -26.90
CA ASN A 160 2.32 6.11 -26.47
C ASN A 160 2.47 7.07 -25.30
N VAL A 161 3.00 6.59 -24.20
CA VAL A 161 3.24 7.36 -22.97
C VAL A 161 4.72 7.35 -22.65
N GLU A 162 5.28 8.52 -22.37
CA GLU A 162 6.67 8.73 -21.94
C GLU A 162 6.64 9.47 -20.60
N ALA A 163 7.15 8.83 -19.54
CA ALA A 163 7.22 9.40 -18.21
C ALA A 163 8.64 9.24 -17.62
N SER A 164 9.29 10.36 -17.31
CA SER A 164 10.55 10.36 -16.57
C SER A 164 10.30 10.05 -15.11
N ASP A 165 11.12 9.20 -14.50
CA ASP A 165 11.03 8.85 -13.09
C ASP A 165 12.40 8.45 -12.50
N GLU A 166 12.47 8.30 -11.19
CA GLU A 166 13.71 7.92 -10.49
C GLU A 166 14.07 6.45 -10.67
N CYS A 167 13.10 5.58 -10.98
CA CYS A 167 13.33 4.16 -11.17
C CYS A 167 12.43 3.52 -12.26
N PRO A 168 12.78 2.31 -12.72
CA PRO A 168 11.97 1.57 -13.69
C PRO A 168 10.56 1.26 -13.17
N ALA A 169 9.57 1.89 -13.83
CA ALA A 169 8.13 1.71 -13.65
C ALA A 169 7.76 1.22 -12.24
N PRO A 170 7.69 2.13 -11.25
CA PRO A 170 7.56 1.73 -9.86
C PRO A 170 6.31 0.89 -9.62
N PHE A 171 6.40 -0.03 -8.65
CA PHE A 171 5.27 -0.85 -8.24
C PHE A 171 4.28 -0.05 -7.39
N TYR A 172 3.00 -0.34 -7.55
CA TYR A 172 1.92 0.20 -6.73
C TYR A 172 0.99 -0.94 -6.30
N ALA A 173 0.81 -1.10 -4.99
CA ALA A 173 -0.13 -2.06 -4.44
C ALA A 173 -1.28 -1.37 -3.66
N GLY A 174 -1.31 -0.03 -3.70
CA GLY A 174 -2.30 0.76 -3.02
C GLY A 174 -3.69 0.70 -3.63
N LYS A 175 -4.63 1.37 -2.99
CA LYS A 175 -6.04 1.35 -3.39
C LYS A 175 -6.24 1.97 -4.78
N ILE A 176 -7.00 1.31 -5.64
CA ILE A 176 -7.40 1.80 -6.97
C ILE A 176 -8.92 1.86 -7.01
N ALA A 177 -9.48 3.04 -6.77
CA ALA A 177 -10.91 3.26 -6.84
C ALA A 177 -11.39 3.37 -8.30
N THR A 178 -12.20 2.41 -8.76
CA THR A 178 -12.75 2.40 -10.11
C THR A 178 -14.28 2.53 -10.11
N GLU A 179 -14.89 2.68 -11.28
CA GLU A 179 -16.34 2.70 -11.41
C GLU A 179 -16.98 1.34 -11.09
N ASP A 180 -16.28 0.25 -11.38
CA ASP A 180 -16.74 -1.12 -11.22
C ASP A 180 -16.43 -1.71 -9.82
N GLY A 181 -15.80 -0.93 -8.94
CA GLY A 181 -15.39 -1.34 -7.60
C GLY A 181 -13.94 -0.95 -7.27
N ASP A 182 -13.54 -1.16 -6.02
CA ASP A 182 -12.19 -0.89 -5.56
C ASP A 182 -11.30 -2.12 -5.78
N ILE A 183 -10.16 -1.91 -6.43
CA ILE A 183 -9.07 -2.90 -6.49
C ILE A 183 -8.11 -2.59 -5.35
N ASN A 184 -7.64 -3.64 -4.66
CA ASN A 184 -6.83 -3.54 -3.43
C ASN A 184 -7.46 -2.61 -2.38
N PRO A 185 -8.67 -2.94 -1.89
CA PRO A 185 -9.43 -2.04 -1.00
C PRO A 185 -8.73 -1.73 0.32
N ASP A 186 -7.82 -2.61 0.74
CA ASP A 186 -7.04 -2.48 1.97
C ASP A 186 -5.95 -1.40 1.88
N GLY A 187 -5.61 -0.95 0.67
CA GLY A 187 -4.58 0.06 0.43
C GLY A 187 -3.15 -0.40 0.74
N ASN A 188 -2.19 0.49 0.51
CA ASN A 188 -0.80 0.27 0.85
C ASN A 188 -0.56 0.69 2.31
N PRO A 189 0.11 -0.14 3.14
CA PRO A 189 0.54 0.33 4.45
C PRO A 189 1.47 1.53 4.28
N ILE A 190 1.21 2.60 5.05
CA ILE A 190 2.13 3.74 5.15
C ILE A 190 3.37 3.22 5.87
N GLN A 191 4.50 3.09 5.15
CA GLN A 191 5.78 2.86 5.78
C GLN A 191 6.32 4.21 6.27
N ASP A 192 6.23 4.44 7.58
CA ASP A 192 6.86 5.58 8.24
C ASP A 192 8.39 5.44 8.12
N THR A 193 9.05 6.46 7.59
CA THR A 193 10.51 6.51 7.35
C THR A 193 11.30 6.76 8.63
N SER A 194 10.90 6.16 9.75
CA SER A 194 11.66 6.19 11.00
C SER A 194 12.00 4.77 11.44
N SER A 195 13.11 4.26 10.91
CA SER A 195 13.74 3.08 11.48
C SER A 195 15.25 3.23 11.43
N ASP A 196 15.80 3.54 12.61
CA ASP A 196 17.19 3.25 12.96
C ASP A 196 17.51 1.80 12.61
N ASP A 197 18.56 1.64 11.81
CA ASP A 197 19.04 0.36 11.32
C ASP A 197 19.79 -0.38 12.43
N SER A 198 19.28 -1.56 12.79
CA SER A 198 20.11 -2.60 13.38
C SER A 198 19.80 -3.91 12.67
N GLY A 199 20.60 -4.17 11.64
CA GLY A 199 20.50 -5.36 10.83
C GLY A 199 20.60 -6.65 11.63
N ASN A 200 19.76 -7.61 11.27
CA ASN A 200 20.19 -9.01 11.18
C ASN A 200 19.37 -9.72 10.10
N SER A 201 20.07 -10.20 9.07
CA SER A 201 19.51 -11.03 8.02
C SER A 201 19.47 -12.48 8.51
N GLN A 202 18.27 -13.05 8.65
CA GLN A 202 18.10 -14.49 8.50
C GLN A 202 17.00 -14.80 7.49
N ASN A 203 17.45 -15.47 6.44
CA ASN A 203 16.73 -16.17 5.41
C ASN A 203 15.65 -17.11 6.00
N SER A 204 14.39 -16.97 5.58
CA SER A 204 13.41 -18.06 5.68
C SER A 204 12.35 -17.95 4.60
N SER A 205 12.15 -19.08 3.94
CA SER A 205 11.11 -19.44 2.99
C SER A 205 9.73 -18.86 3.31
N SER A 206 9.03 -18.48 2.23
CA SER A 206 7.62 -18.12 2.12
C SER A 206 6.68 -18.82 3.11
N ALA A 207 6.39 -18.11 4.19
CA ALA A 207 5.10 -18.09 4.86
C ALA A 207 4.87 -16.61 5.22
N SER A 208 3.77 -16.01 4.78
CA SER A 208 3.43 -14.63 5.19
C SER A 208 3.44 -14.58 6.71
N GLY A 209 4.35 -13.80 7.29
CA GLY A 209 4.46 -13.62 8.74
C GLY A 209 3.14 -13.15 9.36
N PRO A 210 3.02 -13.22 10.70
CA PRO A 210 1.81 -12.78 11.38
C PRO A 210 1.51 -11.31 11.06
N VAL A 211 0.31 -11.05 10.57
CA VAL A 211 -0.23 -9.70 10.36
C VAL A 211 -1.30 -9.46 11.41
N TYR A 212 -1.15 -8.38 12.18
CA TYR A 212 -2.11 -7.97 13.20
C TYR A 212 -2.84 -6.72 12.71
N ASP A 213 -4.17 -6.72 12.75
CA ASP A 213 -4.97 -5.58 12.29
C ASP A 213 -4.78 -4.38 13.22
N SER A 214 -4.78 -3.17 12.65
CA SER A 214 -4.71 -1.92 13.42
C SER A 214 -6.01 -1.58 14.14
N LYS A 215 -7.03 -2.43 14.12
CA LYS A 215 -8.30 -2.22 14.83
C LYS A 215 -8.49 -3.30 15.90
N VAL A 216 -8.70 -2.86 17.13
CA VAL A 216 -9.04 -3.73 18.26
C VAL A 216 -10.40 -3.36 18.80
N VAL A 217 -11.15 -4.35 19.30
CA VAL A 217 -12.48 -4.11 19.87
C VAL A 217 -12.41 -4.29 21.39
N ILE A 218 -12.56 -3.20 22.15
CA ILE A 218 -12.56 -3.19 23.61
C ILE A 218 -13.99 -2.95 24.08
N ASN A 219 -14.54 -3.86 24.91
CA ASN A 219 -15.94 -3.80 25.38
C ASN A 219 -16.97 -3.56 24.25
N GLY A 220 -16.71 -4.07 23.05
CA GLY A 220 -17.58 -3.89 21.88
C GLY A 220 -17.37 -2.59 21.09
N GLN A 221 -16.49 -1.69 21.52
CA GLN A 221 -16.12 -0.48 20.78
C GLN A 221 -14.79 -0.66 20.04
N ALA A 222 -14.73 -0.20 18.79
CA ALA A 222 -13.54 -0.30 17.95
C ALA A 222 -12.57 0.87 18.20
N TYR A 223 -11.29 0.55 18.35
CA TYR A 223 -10.20 1.49 18.52
C TYR A 223 -9.11 1.22 17.48
N THR A 224 -8.52 2.29 16.95
CA THR A 224 -7.34 2.19 16.08
C THR A 224 -6.08 2.17 16.94
N VAL A 225 -5.19 1.21 16.71
CA VAL A 225 -3.91 1.03 17.40
C VAL A 225 -2.73 1.19 16.45
N SER A 226 -1.64 1.70 16.99
CA SER A 226 -0.33 1.81 16.35
C SER A 226 0.74 1.37 17.33
N LYS A 227 1.93 1.02 16.84
CA LYS A 227 3.09 0.69 17.67
C LYS A 227 3.36 1.81 18.70
N GLY A 228 3.48 1.43 19.97
CA GLY A 228 3.67 2.36 21.10
C GLY A 228 2.49 3.30 21.37
N GLY A 229 1.35 3.12 20.68
CA GLY A 229 0.18 3.98 20.82
C GLY A 229 -0.51 3.82 22.18
N THR A 230 -1.23 4.84 22.63
CA THR A 230 -2.02 4.80 23.87
C THR A 230 -3.52 4.93 23.59
N ILE A 231 -4.31 3.98 24.09
CA ILE A 231 -5.77 4.08 24.15
C ILE A 231 -6.16 4.44 25.58
N ASN A 232 -7.05 5.43 25.72
CA ASN A 232 -7.68 5.75 27.00
C ASN A 232 -9.07 5.11 27.05
N VAL A 233 -9.33 4.30 28.06
CA VAL A 233 -10.63 3.64 28.30
C VAL A 233 -11.14 4.04 29.68
N GLU A 234 -12.39 4.50 29.73
CA GLU A 234 -13.05 4.77 31.01
C GLU A 234 -13.70 3.51 31.56
N GLY A 235 -13.40 3.18 32.83
CA GLY A 235 -13.95 2.01 33.51
C GLY A 235 -13.22 0.70 33.22
N ASN A 236 -13.82 -0.40 33.66
CA ASN A 236 -13.21 -1.73 33.57
C ASN A 236 -13.28 -2.30 32.15
N ILE A 237 -12.31 -3.13 31.78
CA ILE A 237 -12.36 -3.90 30.54
C ILE A 237 -12.79 -5.33 30.87
N THR A 238 -13.75 -5.82 30.09
CA THR A 238 -14.32 -7.18 30.21
C THR A 238 -14.00 -8.06 29.00
N SER A 239 -13.68 -7.44 27.86
CA SER A 239 -13.19 -8.15 26.69
C SER A 239 -12.36 -7.26 25.78
N ILE A 240 -11.29 -7.81 25.22
CA ILE A 240 -10.56 -7.23 24.09
C ILE A 240 -10.52 -8.27 22.97
N LYS A 241 -10.88 -7.87 21.75
CA LYS A 241 -10.80 -8.72 20.55
C LYS A 241 -9.78 -8.16 19.58
N PHE A 242 -9.00 -9.08 19.02
CA PHE A 242 -7.97 -8.81 18.03
C PHE A 242 -8.27 -9.63 16.77
N THR A 243 -7.94 -9.08 15.61
CA THR A 243 -8.05 -9.75 14.31
C THR A 243 -6.74 -9.62 13.54
N GLY A 244 -6.53 -10.53 12.59
CA GLY A 244 -5.32 -10.53 11.77
C GLY A 244 -5.25 -11.73 10.83
N LYS A 245 -4.05 -12.02 10.32
CA LYS A 245 -3.74 -13.19 9.50
C LYS A 245 -2.49 -13.86 10.04
N ASN A 246 -2.51 -15.19 10.18
CA ASN A 246 -1.39 -15.98 10.69
C ASN A 246 -0.85 -15.49 12.05
N MET A 247 -1.68 -14.82 12.87
CA MET A 247 -1.28 -14.34 14.20
C MET A 247 -0.77 -15.53 15.01
N ALA A 248 0.39 -15.36 15.61
CA ALA A 248 1.10 -16.47 16.25
C ALA A 248 1.28 -16.25 17.75
N PHE A 249 1.46 -14.99 18.20
CA PHE A 249 1.72 -14.68 19.61
C PHE A 249 1.16 -13.31 20.01
N LEU A 250 0.30 -13.31 21.02
CA LEU A 250 -0.17 -12.12 21.71
C LEU A 250 -0.05 -12.35 23.21
N SER A 251 0.43 -11.35 23.93
CA SER A 251 0.46 -11.36 25.39
C SER A 251 0.08 -9.97 25.93
N TYR A 252 -0.29 -9.92 27.19
CA TYR A 252 -0.58 -8.68 27.88
C TYR A 252 0.13 -8.61 29.23
N TYR A 253 0.39 -7.39 29.67
CA TYR A 253 0.95 -7.11 30.98
C TYR A 253 0.14 -6.01 31.66
N ASP A 254 -0.44 -6.29 32.82
CA ASP A 254 -1.30 -5.38 33.57
C ASP A 254 -0.59 -4.68 34.76
N GLY A 255 0.74 -4.85 34.85
CA GLY A 255 1.55 -4.35 35.95
C GLY A 255 1.77 -5.34 37.10
N ALA A 256 1.21 -6.55 37.04
CA ALA A 256 1.40 -7.60 38.04
C ALA A 256 2.15 -8.83 37.48
N GLY A 257 3.49 -8.85 37.61
CA GLY A 257 4.29 -10.08 37.37
C GLY A 257 4.86 -10.24 35.97
N MET A 258 4.71 -11.42 35.36
CA MET A 258 5.18 -11.71 34.00
C MET A 258 4.04 -11.50 33.00
N PRO A 259 4.33 -11.19 31.72
CA PRO A 259 3.29 -11.08 30.69
C PRO A 259 2.50 -12.39 30.57
N SER A 260 1.17 -12.27 30.48
CA SER A 260 0.24 -13.39 30.32
C SER A 260 -0.16 -13.55 28.87
N GLU A 261 -0.24 -14.79 28.38
CA GLU A 261 -0.56 -15.07 26.97
C GLU A 261 -2.05 -14.89 26.68
N ILE A 262 -2.35 -14.33 25.50
CA ILE A 262 -3.70 -14.24 24.94
C ILE A 262 -3.86 -15.39 23.95
N THR A 263 -4.87 -16.24 24.17
CA THR A 263 -5.15 -17.36 23.27
C THR A 263 -5.61 -16.85 21.90
N ILE A 264 -4.94 -17.34 20.86
CA ILE A 264 -5.27 -17.09 19.46
C ILE A 264 -6.14 -18.24 18.93
N SER A 265 -7.17 -17.90 18.17
CA SER A 265 -8.18 -18.81 17.63
C SER A 265 -8.39 -18.62 16.12
N GLY A 266 -9.08 -19.57 15.49
CA GLY A 266 -9.44 -19.50 14.07
C GLY A 266 -8.22 -19.50 13.16
N ASP A 267 -7.28 -20.42 13.39
CA ASP A 267 -6.05 -20.57 12.60
C ASP A 267 -5.22 -19.28 12.46
N GLY A 268 -5.15 -18.49 13.54
CA GLY A 268 -4.37 -17.25 13.55
C GLY A 268 -5.11 -16.02 13.03
N THR A 269 -6.44 -16.07 12.92
CA THR A 269 -7.23 -14.94 12.41
C THR A 269 -7.90 -14.10 13.50
N SER A 270 -8.00 -14.62 14.73
CA SER A 270 -8.67 -13.93 15.83
C SER A 270 -8.01 -14.23 17.17
N ALA A 271 -8.11 -13.32 18.14
CA ALA A 271 -7.75 -13.58 19.53
C ALA A 271 -8.71 -12.82 20.44
N THR A 272 -8.97 -13.35 21.64
CA THR A 272 -9.83 -12.68 22.62
C THR A 272 -9.21 -12.78 24.01
N LEU A 273 -9.04 -11.62 24.65
CA LEU A 273 -8.79 -11.52 26.09
C LEU A 273 -10.14 -11.34 26.78
N SER A 274 -10.52 -12.27 27.65
CA SER A 274 -11.77 -12.22 28.42
C SER A 274 -11.56 -11.96 29.91
N GLU A 275 -10.34 -11.65 30.32
CA GLU A 275 -10.04 -11.33 31.70
C GLU A 275 -10.54 -9.93 32.08
N LYS A 276 -10.97 -9.80 33.34
CA LYS A 276 -11.48 -8.54 33.86
C LYS A 276 -10.32 -7.66 34.32
N LEU A 277 -10.03 -6.63 33.54
CA LEU A 277 -9.02 -5.61 33.87
C LEU A 277 -9.71 -4.44 34.58
N THR A 278 -9.21 -4.08 35.77
CA THR A 278 -9.90 -3.15 36.67
C THR A 278 -9.29 -1.75 36.61
N ALA A 279 -10.13 -0.71 36.56
CA ALA A 279 -9.71 0.67 36.64
C ALA A 279 -9.56 1.14 38.11
N PRO A 280 -8.60 2.04 38.44
CA PRO A 280 -7.59 2.59 37.56
C PRO A 280 -6.44 1.59 37.37
N GLY A 281 -5.88 1.57 36.18
CA GLY A 281 -4.82 0.63 35.86
C GLY A 281 -4.29 0.84 34.47
N SER A 282 -3.37 -0.03 34.08
CA SER A 282 -2.82 0.01 32.75
C SER A 282 -2.47 -1.36 32.23
N VAL A 283 -2.66 -1.55 30.94
CA VAL A 283 -2.33 -2.80 30.27
C VAL A 283 -1.50 -2.52 29.04
N THR A 284 -0.35 -3.17 28.93
CA THR A 284 0.48 -3.16 27.74
C THR A 284 0.23 -4.44 26.97
N ILE A 285 -0.02 -4.32 25.66
CA ILE A 285 -0.19 -5.45 24.75
C ILE A 285 1.10 -5.66 23.98
N TYR A 286 1.58 -6.90 23.94
CA TYR A 286 2.76 -7.32 23.21
C TYR A 286 2.38 -8.30 22.10
N ARG A 287 3.21 -8.33 21.06
CA ARG A 287 3.11 -9.28 19.95
C ARG A 287 4.48 -9.84 19.60
N LYS A 288 4.52 -11.01 18.97
CA LYS A 288 5.74 -11.56 18.34
C LYS A 288 5.49 -11.91 16.89
N GLU A 289 6.56 -11.82 16.11
CA GLU A 289 6.58 -12.27 14.73
C GLU A 289 6.79 -13.79 14.61
N THR A 290 7.55 -14.38 15.55
CA THR A 290 7.81 -15.82 15.62
C THR A 290 8.00 -16.26 17.08
N ALA A 291 7.99 -17.57 17.34
CA ALA A 291 8.16 -18.11 18.69
C ALA A 291 9.48 -17.68 19.38
N ASN A 292 10.50 -17.40 18.58
CA ASN A 292 11.84 -17.03 19.04
C ASN A 292 12.15 -15.54 18.85
N ALA A 293 11.21 -14.74 18.32
CA ALA A 293 11.37 -13.30 18.19
C ALA A 293 11.22 -12.61 19.55
N ALA A 294 11.87 -11.45 19.69
CA ALA A 294 11.69 -10.60 20.86
C ALA A 294 10.22 -10.13 20.95
N GLU A 295 9.71 -9.99 22.18
CA GLU A 295 8.40 -9.35 22.39
C GLU A 295 8.47 -7.89 21.98
N GLU A 296 7.61 -7.51 21.04
CA GLU A 296 7.43 -6.14 20.63
C GLU A 296 6.25 -5.56 21.41
N GLU A 297 6.49 -4.47 22.13
CA GLU A 297 5.40 -3.66 22.69
C GLU A 297 4.56 -3.08 21.55
N TRP A 298 3.29 -3.46 21.50
CA TRP A 298 2.40 -3.05 20.44
C TRP A 298 1.66 -1.78 20.82
N PHE A 299 0.87 -1.78 21.89
CA PHE A 299 0.18 -0.59 22.35
C PHE A 299 -0.18 -0.68 23.83
N TYR A 300 -0.47 0.48 24.40
CA TYR A 300 -0.80 0.67 25.80
C TYR A 300 -2.27 1.06 25.96
N ILE A 301 -2.91 0.53 27.00
CA ILE A 301 -4.26 0.87 27.39
C ILE A 301 -4.22 1.48 28.78
N LYS A 302 -4.66 2.73 28.89
CA LYS A 302 -4.83 3.42 30.16
C LYS A 302 -6.29 3.31 30.61
N LEU A 303 -6.52 2.68 31.76
CA LEU A 303 -7.84 2.58 32.37
C LEU A 303 -8.02 3.68 33.41
N THR A 304 -8.98 4.57 33.20
CA THR A 304 -9.34 5.64 34.15
C THR A 304 -10.61 5.26 34.92
N LYS A 305 -10.76 5.77 36.14
CA LYS A 305 -12.02 5.59 36.89
C LYS A 305 -13.16 6.21 36.11
N SER A 306 -14.28 5.50 35.99
CA SER A 306 -15.53 6.09 35.50
C SER A 306 -15.89 7.27 36.39
N SER A 307 -16.07 8.44 35.80
CA SER A 307 -16.60 9.59 36.55
C SER A 307 -18.03 9.27 36.96
N SER A 308 -18.27 9.02 38.25
CA SER A 308 -19.64 9.06 38.77
C SER A 308 -20.08 10.51 38.73
N SER A 309 -21.04 10.86 37.87
CA SER A 309 -21.82 12.07 38.05
C SER A 309 -22.44 12.01 39.44
N SER A 310 -22.00 12.87 40.34
CA SER A 310 -22.71 13.10 41.59
C SER A 310 -24.10 13.62 41.23
N GLU A 311 -25.11 12.86 41.63
CA GLU A 311 -26.50 13.24 41.57
C GLU A 311 -26.67 14.63 42.19
N GLY A 312 -27.34 15.52 41.45
CA GLY A 312 -27.90 16.73 42.02
C GLY A 312 -28.87 16.34 43.14
N GLY A 313 -28.48 16.62 44.39
CA GLY A 313 -29.42 16.59 45.49
C GLY A 313 -30.49 17.67 45.29
N PRO A 314 -31.78 17.37 45.48
CA PRO A 314 -32.81 18.40 45.44
C PRO A 314 -32.68 19.26 46.70
N VAL A 315 -32.54 20.56 46.52
CA VAL A 315 -32.72 21.53 47.61
C VAL A 315 -34.15 22.05 47.51
N ASN A 316 -35.02 21.56 48.39
CA ASN A 316 -36.24 22.23 48.83
C ASN A 316 -36.73 21.55 50.14
N PRO A 317 -37.50 22.21 51.03
CA PRO A 317 -38.11 23.55 50.92
C PRO A 317 -37.50 24.60 51.87
#